data_AF-A0A382DV26-F1
#
_entry.id   AF-A0A382DV26-F1
#
_cell.length_a   1.000
_cell.length_b   1.000
_cell.length_c   1.000
_cell.angle_alpha   90.00
_cell.angle_beta   90.00
_cell.angle_gamma   90.00
#
_symmetry.space_group_name_H-M   'P 1'
#
loop_
_entity.id
_entity.type
_entity.pdbx_description
1 polymer ?
#
loop_
_entity_poly.entity_id
_entity_poly.type
_entity_poly.pdbx_seq_one_letter_code
_entity_poly.pdbx_strand_id
1 'polypeptide(L)'
;MTDAHYLFDDEAMKQFIIDGYYVIETDFPKEFHRDIYRKTQEIIEKDGNPGNNLLPRVPEIQQVYDHSAVRGALTSILGPDYIMHAHRHPHVNPAESKGGGWHKDSYWGYRKMRDHHPRWLMAMYYPQDVTIENGPTGVIPGTQYFEARPEEEDRHGIPMTGTAGSVIVIHFDLWHRAFP
;
A
#
# COMPACT_ATOMS: atom_id res chain seq x y z
N MET A 1 -11.37 20.91 0.93
CA MET A 1 -11.61 20.35 -0.42
C MET A 1 -10.25 20.00 -1.02
N THR A 2 -10.13 18.88 -1.70
CA THR A 2 -8.87 18.47 -2.35
C THR A 2 -8.64 19.34 -3.59
N ASP A 3 -7.43 19.86 -3.77
CA ASP A 3 -7.08 20.67 -4.94
C ASP A 3 -7.07 19.78 -6.21
N ALA A 4 -7.74 20.26 -7.26
CA ALA A 4 -7.89 19.55 -8.53
C ALA A 4 -6.54 19.22 -9.20
N HIS A 5 -5.49 19.99 -8.92
CA HIS A 5 -4.15 19.72 -9.42
C HIS A 5 -3.58 18.36 -8.95
N TYR A 6 -4.02 17.86 -7.78
CA TYR A 6 -3.56 16.59 -7.22
C TYR A 6 -4.51 15.42 -7.51
N LEU A 7 -5.65 15.66 -8.15
CA LEU A 7 -6.53 14.57 -8.58
C LEU A 7 -5.88 13.82 -9.76
N PHE A 8 -6.20 12.54 -9.89
CA PHE A 8 -5.76 11.76 -11.04
C PHE A 8 -6.38 12.32 -12.32
N ASP A 9 -5.56 12.38 -13.36
CA ASP A 9 -6.04 12.54 -14.72
C ASP A 9 -6.56 11.20 -15.27
N ASP A 10 -7.05 11.22 -16.51
CA ASP A 10 -7.64 10.06 -17.15
C ASP A 10 -6.64 8.91 -17.33
N GLU A 11 -5.35 9.20 -17.57
CA GLU A 11 -4.35 8.16 -17.75
C GLU A 11 -3.94 7.51 -16.42
N ALA A 12 -3.77 8.30 -15.35
CA ALA A 12 -3.53 7.76 -14.01
C ALA A 12 -4.72 6.93 -13.52
N MET A 13 -5.95 7.39 -13.75
CA MET A 13 -7.15 6.63 -13.41
C MET A 13 -7.27 5.33 -14.23
N LYS A 14 -7.01 5.40 -15.53
CA LYS A 14 -7.01 4.23 -16.43
C LYS A 14 -5.96 3.21 -16.03
N GLN A 15 -4.75 3.64 -15.66
CA GLN A 15 -3.72 2.74 -15.13
C GLN A 15 -4.22 2.02 -13.88
N PHE A 16 -4.76 2.75 -12.91
CA PHE A 16 -5.29 2.14 -11.69
C PHE A 16 -6.41 1.13 -11.98
N ILE A 17 -7.32 1.45 -12.91
CA ILE A 17 -8.41 0.54 -13.32
C ILE A 17 -7.86 -0.74 -13.97
N ILE A 18 -6.89 -0.61 -14.89
CA ILE A 18 -6.34 -1.75 -15.63
C ILE A 18 -5.47 -2.60 -14.73
N ASP A 19 -4.52 -1.98 -14.03
CA ASP A 19 -3.46 -2.69 -13.30
C ASP A 19 -3.84 -2.98 -11.85
N GLY A 20 -4.80 -2.24 -11.30
CA GLY A 20 -5.24 -2.38 -9.91
C GLY A 20 -4.30 -1.76 -8.89
N TYR A 21 -3.27 -1.00 -9.31
CA TYR A 21 -2.38 -0.29 -8.40
C TYR A 21 -1.90 1.05 -8.99
N TYR A 22 -1.37 1.91 -8.13
CA TYR A 22 -0.67 3.13 -8.50
C TYR A 22 0.41 3.46 -7.46
N VAL A 23 1.55 4.01 -7.91
CA VAL A 23 2.64 4.44 -7.03
C VAL A 23 2.63 5.96 -6.94
N ILE A 24 2.54 6.48 -5.73
CA ILE A 24 2.46 7.92 -5.45
C ILE A 24 3.76 8.33 -4.76
N GLU A 25 4.42 9.36 -5.29
CA GLU A 25 5.59 9.96 -4.66
C GLU A 25 5.18 11.17 -3.84
N THR A 26 5.79 11.34 -2.67
CA THR A 26 5.64 12.52 -1.82
C THR A 26 6.91 13.36 -1.86
N ASP A 27 6.81 14.67 -1.67
CA ASP A 27 7.95 15.59 -1.76
C ASP A 27 8.57 15.93 -0.39
N PHE A 28 8.24 15.13 0.65
CA PHE A 28 8.83 15.28 1.96
C PHE A 28 10.36 15.08 1.92
N PRO A 29 11.12 15.78 2.79
CA PRO A 29 12.56 15.55 2.89
C PRO A 29 12.90 14.11 3.29
N LYS A 30 14.02 13.58 2.81
CA LYS A 30 14.48 12.21 3.15
C LYS A 30 14.62 12.00 4.67
N GLU A 31 14.98 13.05 5.39
CA GLU A 31 15.08 13.11 6.85
C GLU A 31 13.75 12.72 7.52
N PHE A 32 12.62 13.14 6.96
CA PHE A 32 11.29 12.87 7.49
C PHE A 32 10.97 11.37 7.44
N HIS A 33 11.20 10.73 6.30
CA HIS A 33 11.00 9.28 6.15
C HIS A 33 11.95 8.49 7.05
N ARG A 34 13.23 8.90 7.11
CA ARG A 34 14.25 8.29 7.99
C ARG A 34 13.87 8.38 9.47
N ASP A 35 13.31 9.50 9.92
CA ASP A 35 12.86 9.67 11.30
C ASP A 35 11.65 8.78 11.63
N ILE A 36 10.69 8.64 10.70
CA ILE A 36 9.58 7.69 10.85
C ILE A 36 10.10 6.25 10.91
N TYR A 37 11.02 5.89 10.02
CA TYR A 37 11.62 4.55 10.01
C TYR A 37 12.30 4.25 11.34
N ARG A 38 13.18 5.14 11.81
CA ARG A 38 13.89 5.00 13.09
C ARG A 38 12.92 4.80 14.26
N LYS A 39 11.92 5.68 14.42
CA LYS A 39 10.92 5.57 15.48
C LYS A 39 10.18 4.23 15.44
N THR A 40 9.81 3.79 14.24
CA THR A 40 9.09 2.53 14.05
C THR A 40 9.97 1.33 14.43
N GLN A 41 11.24 1.32 14.03
CA GLN A 41 12.20 0.28 14.43
C GLN A 41 12.41 0.27 15.96
N GLU A 42 12.64 1.42 16.59
CA GLU A 42 12.81 1.54 18.05
C GLU A 42 11.60 0.99 18.82
N ILE A 43 10.38 1.24 18.33
CA ILE A 43 9.15 0.68 18.93
C ILE A 43 9.13 -0.84 18.78
N ILE A 44 9.42 -1.36 17.59
CA ILE A 44 9.37 -2.80 17.32
C ILE A 44 10.44 -3.55 18.12
N GLU A 45 11.65 -3.01 18.22
CA GLU A 45 12.76 -3.61 18.98
C GLU A 45 12.46 -3.65 20.48
N LYS A 46 11.85 -2.58 21.02
CA LYS A 46 11.61 -2.44 22.46
C LYS A 46 10.33 -3.14 22.94
N ASP A 47 9.23 -2.97 22.19
CA ASP A 47 7.89 -3.33 22.62
C ASP A 47 7.26 -4.44 21.74
N GLY A 48 7.92 -4.85 20.65
CA GLY A 48 7.36 -5.74 19.63
C GLY A 48 6.47 -5.00 18.61
N ASN A 49 5.90 -5.74 17.66
CA ASN A 49 5.05 -5.17 16.62
C ASN A 49 3.81 -4.48 17.26
N PRO A 50 3.60 -3.17 17.07
CA PRO A 50 2.52 -2.42 17.72
C PRO A 50 1.13 -2.74 17.14
N GLY A 51 1.05 -3.56 16.09
CA GLY A 51 -0.19 -3.91 15.44
C GLY A 51 -0.88 -2.68 14.86
N ASN A 52 -2.21 -2.64 15.00
CA ASN A 52 -3.03 -1.50 14.56
C ASN A 52 -2.83 -0.21 15.39
N ASN A 53 -2.00 -0.26 16.43
CA ASN A 53 -1.66 0.91 17.25
C ASN A 53 -0.44 1.69 16.71
N LEU A 54 0.04 1.39 15.49
CA LEU A 54 1.17 2.09 14.89
C LEU A 54 0.93 3.61 14.80
N LEU A 55 -0.21 4.03 14.26
CA LEU A 55 -0.48 5.45 14.02
C LEU A 55 -0.48 6.29 15.32
N PRO A 56 -1.11 5.86 16.43
CA PRO A 56 -0.94 6.54 17.73
C PRO A 56 0.51 6.59 18.25
N ARG A 57 1.36 5.63 17.88
CA ARG A 57 2.75 5.54 18.34
C ARG A 57 3.72 6.35 17.46
N VAL A 58 3.40 6.51 16.18
CA VAL A 58 4.16 7.30 15.19
C VAL A 58 3.19 8.20 14.40
N PRO A 59 2.68 9.28 15.01
CA PRO A 59 1.63 10.12 14.42
C PRO A 59 2.05 10.85 13.14
N GLU A 60 3.35 11.01 12.89
CA GLU A 60 3.87 11.62 11.66
C GLU A 60 3.49 10.85 10.40
N ILE A 61 3.19 9.55 10.51
CA ILE A 61 2.65 8.76 9.40
C ILE A 61 1.33 9.37 8.88
N GLN A 62 0.53 10.00 9.73
CA GLN A 62 -0.70 10.67 9.28
C GLN A 62 -0.40 11.79 8.27
N GLN A 63 0.73 12.49 8.42
CA GLN A 63 1.12 13.57 7.50
C GLN A 63 1.39 13.04 6.09
N VAL A 64 1.87 11.80 5.95
CA VAL A 64 2.03 11.13 4.64
C VAL A 64 0.68 10.94 3.96
N TYR A 65 -0.32 10.47 4.70
CA TYR A 65 -1.66 10.25 4.16
C TYR A 65 -2.48 11.53 3.97
N ASP A 66 -2.12 12.59 4.68
CA ASP A 66 -2.69 13.93 4.51
C ASP A 66 -2.00 14.73 3.38
N HIS A 67 -0.85 14.26 2.87
CA HIS A 67 -0.13 14.88 1.77
C HIS A 67 -1.03 15.02 0.54
N SER A 68 -1.00 16.19 -0.11
CA SER A 68 -1.94 16.53 -1.19
C SER A 68 -1.95 15.51 -2.32
N ALA A 69 -0.79 14.99 -2.74
CA ALA A 69 -0.72 13.96 -3.78
C ALA A 69 -1.38 12.63 -3.35
N VAL A 70 -1.19 12.21 -2.10
CA VAL A 70 -1.76 10.96 -1.57
C VAL A 70 -3.26 11.12 -1.39
N ARG A 71 -3.69 12.21 -0.75
CA ARG A 71 -5.10 12.55 -0.59
C ARG A 71 -5.80 12.74 -1.94
N GLY A 72 -5.13 13.33 -2.92
CA GLY A 72 -5.60 13.50 -4.29
C GLY A 72 -5.88 12.16 -4.99
N ALA A 73 -4.93 11.25 -4.97
CA ALA A 73 -5.09 9.89 -5.48
C ALA A 73 -6.24 9.14 -4.80
N LEU A 74 -6.27 9.13 -3.46
CA LEU A 74 -7.33 8.45 -2.69
C LEU A 74 -8.71 9.05 -2.96
N THR A 75 -8.82 10.39 -3.04
CA THR A 75 -10.07 11.07 -3.39
C THR A 75 -10.53 10.71 -4.80
N SER A 76 -9.59 10.58 -5.74
CA SER A 76 -9.91 10.24 -7.14
C SER A 76 -10.46 8.82 -7.26
N ILE A 77 -9.90 7.87 -6.51
CA ILE A 77 -10.27 6.45 -6.60
C ILE A 77 -11.50 6.12 -5.75
N LEU A 78 -11.54 6.58 -4.49
CA LEU A 78 -12.61 6.24 -3.53
C LEU A 78 -13.77 7.23 -3.52
N GLY A 79 -13.58 8.40 -4.13
CA GLY A 79 -14.45 9.56 -3.94
C GLY A 79 -14.09 10.37 -2.69
N PRO A 80 -14.80 11.49 -2.47
CA PRO A 80 -14.61 12.32 -1.28
C PRO A 80 -15.05 11.58 0.00
N ASP A 81 -14.62 12.12 1.14
CA ASP A 81 -15.05 11.69 2.48
C ASP A 81 -14.73 10.22 2.83
N TYR A 82 -13.71 9.64 2.17
CA TYR A 82 -13.12 8.39 2.61
C TYR A 82 -12.53 8.53 4.02
N ILE A 83 -12.46 7.40 4.73
CA ILE A 83 -11.85 7.34 6.06
C ILE A 83 -10.69 6.33 6.05
N MET A 84 -9.65 6.62 6.83
CA MET A 84 -8.59 5.64 7.07
C MET A 84 -9.15 4.49 7.92
N HIS A 85 -9.04 3.26 7.41
CA HIS A 85 -9.50 2.08 8.13
C HIS A 85 -8.69 1.88 9.43
N ALA A 86 -9.29 1.22 10.43
CA ALA A 86 -8.61 0.97 11.71
C ALA A 86 -7.41 0.02 11.58
N HIS A 87 -7.39 -0.81 10.52
CA HIS A 87 -6.29 -1.70 10.21
C HIS A 87 -5.09 -0.93 9.64
N ARG A 88 -4.05 -0.77 10.46
CA ARG A 88 -2.90 0.10 10.23
C ARG A 88 -1.64 -0.58 10.78
N HIS A 89 -1.25 -1.68 10.16
CA HIS A 89 -0.25 -2.60 10.68
C HIS A 89 1.12 -2.35 10.03
N PRO A 90 2.23 -2.28 10.80
CA PRO A 90 3.56 -2.27 10.21
C PRO A 90 3.92 -3.69 9.76
N HIS A 91 4.08 -3.87 8.46
CA HIS A 91 4.57 -5.13 7.90
C HIS A 91 6.09 -5.14 7.87
N VAL A 92 6.69 -6.12 8.53
CA VAL A 92 8.14 -6.34 8.55
C VAL A 92 8.43 -7.61 7.77
N ASN A 93 9.26 -7.49 6.73
CA ASN A 93 9.81 -8.64 6.03
C ASN A 93 11.24 -8.87 6.55
N PRO A 94 11.47 -9.89 7.41
CA PRO A 94 12.79 -10.12 7.98
C PRO A 94 13.78 -10.60 6.91
N ALA A 95 15.07 -10.39 7.17
CA ALA A 95 16.12 -10.95 6.32
C ALA A 95 15.96 -12.47 6.19
N GLU A 96 16.26 -13.01 5.01
CA GLU A 96 16.11 -14.44 4.67
C GLU A 96 14.66 -14.97 4.71
N SER A 97 13.67 -14.07 4.72
CA SER A 97 12.27 -14.43 4.51
C SER A 97 12.11 -15.19 3.19
N LYS A 98 11.23 -16.20 3.19
CA LYS A 98 10.85 -16.90 1.95
C LYS A 98 9.74 -16.16 1.20
N GLY A 99 9.36 -14.97 1.66
CA GLY A 99 8.18 -14.25 1.20
C GLY A 99 6.89 -14.91 1.69
N GLY A 100 5.77 -14.36 1.22
CA GLY A 100 4.42 -14.88 1.45
C GLY A 100 3.88 -15.63 0.24
N GLY A 101 2.83 -16.43 0.45
CA GLY A 101 2.05 -16.95 -0.67
C GLY A 101 1.22 -15.85 -1.33
N TRP A 102 0.92 -16.00 -2.62
CA TRP A 102 -0.06 -15.13 -3.29
C TRP A 102 -1.44 -15.27 -2.65
N HIS A 103 -2.01 -14.14 -2.23
CA HIS A 103 -3.32 -14.09 -1.57
C HIS A 103 -4.09 -12.81 -1.93
N LYS A 104 -5.38 -12.81 -1.57
CA LYS A 104 -6.19 -11.60 -1.41
C LYS A 104 -6.57 -11.52 0.05
N ASP A 105 -6.61 -10.31 0.61
CA ASP A 105 -7.06 -10.10 1.97
C ASP A 105 -8.55 -10.39 2.11
N SER A 106 -8.99 -10.70 3.33
CA SER A 106 -10.41 -10.92 3.62
C SER A 106 -10.76 -10.49 5.04
N TYR A 107 -11.90 -9.80 5.18
CA TYR A 107 -12.43 -9.37 6.48
C TYR A 107 -13.65 -10.20 6.91
N TRP A 108 -14.39 -10.79 5.95
CA TRP A 108 -15.70 -11.42 6.18
C TRP A 108 -15.82 -12.83 5.60
N GLY A 109 -15.36 -13.84 6.35
CA GLY A 109 -15.71 -15.25 6.10
C GLY A 109 -15.40 -15.74 4.68
N TYR A 110 -14.36 -15.21 4.04
CA TYR A 110 -13.89 -15.55 2.70
C TYR A 110 -14.86 -15.24 1.54
N ARG A 111 -16.00 -14.55 1.77
CA ARG A 111 -16.86 -14.06 0.68
C ARG A 111 -16.35 -12.72 0.14
N LYS A 112 -15.88 -12.74 -1.10
CA LYS A 112 -15.37 -11.57 -1.83
C LYS A 112 -16.52 -10.89 -2.57
N MET A 113 -17.05 -9.79 -2.05
CA MET A 113 -18.05 -9.00 -2.77
C MET A 113 -17.30 -8.19 -3.83
N ARG A 114 -17.44 -8.57 -5.10
CA ARG A 114 -16.78 -7.88 -6.21
C ARG A 114 -17.60 -6.68 -6.62
N ASP A 115 -17.02 -5.51 -6.47
CA ASP A 115 -17.54 -4.27 -7.01
C ASP A 115 -16.54 -3.76 -8.05
N HIS A 116 -17.07 -3.21 -9.14
CA HIS A 116 -16.27 -2.56 -10.18
C HIS A 116 -15.64 -1.27 -9.66
N HIS A 117 -16.26 -0.65 -8.65
CA HIS A 117 -15.70 0.46 -7.91
C HIS A 117 -15.07 -0.03 -6.61
N PRO A 118 -13.79 0.29 -6.33
CA PRO A 118 -13.18 -0.07 -5.06
C PRO A 118 -13.88 0.68 -3.93
N ARG A 119 -14.45 -0.05 -2.99
CA ARG A 119 -14.89 0.53 -1.70
C ARG A 119 -13.75 0.63 -0.69
N TRP A 120 -12.66 -0.09 -0.95
CA TRP A 120 -11.50 -0.26 -0.07
C TRP A 120 -10.25 -0.20 -0.93
N LEU A 121 -9.21 0.43 -0.40
CA LEU A 121 -7.85 0.38 -0.92
C LEU A 121 -6.91 -0.04 0.20
N MET A 122 -5.84 -0.73 -0.16
CA MET A 122 -4.67 -0.82 0.69
C MET A 122 -3.66 0.24 0.23
N ALA A 123 -3.09 0.95 1.19
CA ALA A 123 -2.04 1.92 0.93
C ALA A 123 -0.80 1.53 1.73
N MET A 124 0.31 1.35 1.02
CA MET A 124 1.57 0.85 1.55
C MET A 124 2.59 1.97 1.48
N TYR A 125 2.88 2.57 2.63
CA TYR A 125 3.88 3.62 2.73
C TYR A 125 5.25 3.02 3.02
N TYR A 126 6.25 3.40 2.22
CA TYR A 126 7.64 2.98 2.36
C TYR A 126 8.47 4.07 3.04
N PRO A 127 8.82 3.93 4.34
CA PRO A 127 9.64 4.91 5.06
C PRO A 127 11.15 4.79 4.74
N GLN A 128 11.54 3.84 3.90
CA GLN A 128 12.89 3.59 3.43
C GLN A 128 12.85 3.22 1.94
N ASP A 129 14.00 3.21 1.27
CA ASP A 129 14.10 2.65 -0.08
C ASP A 129 13.74 1.15 -0.04
N VAL A 130 12.82 0.75 -0.91
CA VAL A 130 12.37 -0.63 -1.07
C VAL A 130 12.84 -1.11 -2.44
N THR A 131 13.74 -2.08 -2.43
CA THR A 131 14.37 -2.66 -3.60
C THR A 131 14.02 -4.15 -3.65
N ILE A 132 14.39 -4.85 -4.73
CA ILE A 132 14.11 -6.28 -4.84
C ILE A 132 14.82 -7.06 -3.73
N GLU A 133 15.99 -6.59 -3.30
CA GLU A 133 16.87 -7.24 -2.33
C GLU A 133 16.35 -7.18 -0.89
N ASN A 134 15.42 -6.28 -0.57
CA ASN A 134 14.82 -6.17 0.77
C ASN A 134 13.36 -6.63 0.84
N GLY A 135 12.93 -7.42 -0.16
CA GLY A 135 11.68 -8.18 -0.13
C GLY A 135 10.43 -7.30 -0.20
N PRO A 136 10.17 -6.64 -1.34
CA PRO A 136 9.05 -5.72 -1.52
C PRO A 136 7.70 -6.44 -1.47
N THR A 137 6.61 -5.68 -1.43
CA THR A 137 5.30 -6.25 -1.78
C THR A 137 5.30 -6.64 -3.26
N GLY A 138 4.82 -7.82 -3.57
CA GLY A 138 4.52 -8.27 -4.91
C GLY A 138 3.06 -8.06 -5.25
N VAL A 139 2.75 -7.68 -6.49
CA VAL A 139 1.39 -7.62 -7.02
C VAL A 139 1.28 -8.37 -8.34
N ILE A 140 0.10 -8.87 -8.67
CA ILE A 140 -0.22 -9.36 -10.01
C ILE A 140 -1.20 -8.38 -10.66
N PRO A 141 -0.75 -7.50 -11.58
CA PRO A 141 -1.60 -6.47 -12.16
C PRO A 141 -2.86 -7.02 -12.82
N GLY A 142 -3.98 -6.29 -12.70
CA GLY A 142 -5.27 -6.62 -13.33
C GLY A 142 -6.07 -7.75 -12.68
N THR A 143 -5.50 -8.42 -11.67
CA THR A 143 -6.12 -9.58 -11.04
C THR A 143 -7.16 -9.25 -9.96
N GLN A 144 -7.40 -7.95 -9.70
CA GLN A 144 -8.51 -7.49 -8.87
C GLN A 144 -9.87 -8.03 -9.35
N TYR A 145 -10.03 -8.18 -10.66
CA TYR A 145 -11.25 -8.72 -11.28
C TYR A 145 -11.34 -10.25 -11.26
N PHE A 146 -10.26 -10.94 -10.88
CA PHE A 146 -10.20 -12.40 -10.96
C PHE A 146 -10.76 -13.05 -9.69
N GLU A 147 -11.48 -14.15 -9.88
CA GLU A 147 -11.98 -14.97 -8.77
C GLU A 147 -10.87 -15.80 -8.13
N ALA A 148 -10.29 -16.63 -8.98
CA ALA A 148 -9.28 -17.59 -8.65
C ALA A 148 -7.90 -16.98 -8.80
N ARG A 149 -6.93 -17.68 -8.24
CA ARG A 149 -5.52 -17.35 -8.47
C ARG A 149 -5.19 -17.63 -9.94
N PRO A 150 -4.43 -16.76 -10.63
CA PRO A 150 -3.88 -17.09 -11.94
C PRO A 150 -3.03 -18.37 -11.87
N GLU A 151 -2.93 -19.12 -12.97
CA GLU A 151 -2.15 -20.37 -13.05
C GLU A 151 -0.63 -20.14 -13.25
N GLU A 152 -0.24 -18.97 -13.77
CA GLU A 152 1.16 -18.54 -13.98
C GLU A 152 1.51 -17.33 -13.09
N GLU A 153 1.12 -17.37 -11.81
CA GLU A 153 1.18 -16.23 -10.89
C GLU A 153 2.58 -15.62 -10.74
N ASP A 154 3.63 -16.45 -10.66
CA ASP A 154 5.01 -15.97 -10.52
C ASP A 154 5.55 -15.32 -11.80
N ARG A 155 4.98 -15.64 -12.97
CA ARG A 155 5.37 -15.02 -14.25
C ARG A 155 4.78 -13.62 -14.40
N HIS A 156 3.61 -13.39 -13.82
CA HIS A 156 2.88 -12.14 -13.90
C HIS A 156 3.08 -11.23 -12.68
N GLY A 157 3.60 -11.79 -11.60
CA GLY A 157 3.90 -11.06 -10.38
C GLY A 157 5.06 -10.08 -10.58
N ILE A 158 4.87 -8.83 -10.19
CA ILE A 158 5.90 -7.80 -10.22
C ILE A 158 6.19 -7.27 -8.81
N PRO A 159 7.47 -7.01 -8.47
CA PRO A 159 7.83 -6.39 -7.21
C PRO A 159 7.48 -4.89 -7.24
N MET A 160 6.87 -4.42 -6.17
CA MET A 160 6.57 -3.01 -5.93
C MET A 160 7.76 -2.38 -5.21
N THR A 161 8.73 -1.91 -5.98
CA THR A 161 9.87 -1.13 -5.48
C THR A 161 9.54 0.35 -5.44
N GLY A 162 10.26 1.11 -4.62
CA GLY A 162 10.04 2.54 -4.45
C GLY A 162 11.14 3.18 -3.62
N THR A 163 11.26 4.50 -3.71
CA THR A 163 12.15 5.26 -2.82
C THR A 163 11.48 5.53 -1.48
N ALA A 164 12.27 5.90 -0.47
CA ALA A 164 11.73 6.39 0.78
C ALA A 164 10.76 7.56 0.51
N GLY A 165 9.49 7.39 0.91
CA GLY A 165 8.42 8.34 0.61
C GLY A 165 7.36 7.83 -0.37
N SER A 166 7.64 6.75 -1.10
CA SER A 166 6.64 6.14 -1.98
C SER A 166 5.44 5.62 -1.17
N VAL A 167 4.23 5.88 -1.68
CA VAL A 167 2.97 5.32 -1.20
C VAL A 167 2.34 4.54 -2.34
N ILE A 168 2.27 3.23 -2.17
CA ILE A 168 1.72 2.32 -3.18
C ILE A 168 0.28 2.02 -2.79
N VAL A 169 -0.66 2.45 -3.63
CA VAL A 169 -2.08 2.13 -3.46
C VAL A 169 -2.44 0.95 -4.34
N ILE A 170 -3.09 -0.05 -3.76
CA ILE A 170 -3.59 -1.22 -4.50
C ILE A 170 -5.08 -1.39 -4.25
N HIS A 171 -5.78 -1.89 -5.26
CA HIS A 171 -7.14 -2.38 -5.12
C HIS A 171 -7.17 -3.49 -4.06
N PHE A 172 -8.14 -3.46 -3.14
CA PHE A 172 -8.18 -4.40 -2.02
C PHE A 172 -8.21 -5.88 -2.46
N ASP A 173 -8.91 -6.16 -3.55
CA ASP A 173 -8.94 -7.49 -4.17
C ASP A 173 -7.76 -7.81 -5.10
N LEU A 174 -6.69 -7.01 -5.16
CA LEU A 174 -5.51 -7.36 -5.99
C LEU A 174 -4.76 -8.53 -5.37
N TRP A 175 -4.37 -9.52 -6.17
CA TRP A 175 -3.50 -10.59 -5.67
C TRP A 175 -2.12 -10.01 -5.35
N HIS A 176 -1.65 -10.26 -4.14
CA HIS A 176 -0.39 -9.73 -3.65
C HIS A 176 0.32 -10.74 -2.74
N ARG A 177 1.59 -10.48 -2.45
CA ARG A 177 2.42 -11.26 -1.53
C ARG A 177 3.57 -10.41 -0.97
N ALA A 178 4.28 -10.92 0.02
CA ALA A 178 5.66 -10.48 0.28
C ALA A 178 6.61 -11.22 -0.68
N PHE A 179 7.53 -10.51 -1.34
CA PHE A 179 8.65 -11.15 -2.03
C PHE A 179 9.67 -11.71 -1.02
N PRO A 180 10.44 -12.74 -1.42
CA PRO A 180 11.57 -13.22 -0.63
C PRO A 180 12.66 -12.15 -0.50
#